data_AF-A0A7J9CDT3-F1
#
_entry.id   AF-A0A7J9CDT3-F1
#
_cell.length_a   1.000
_cell.length_b   1.000
_cell.length_c   1.000
_cell.angle_alpha   90.00
_cell.angle_beta   90.00
_cell.angle_gamma   90.00
#
_symmetry.space_group_name_H-M   'P 1'
#
loop_
_entity.id
_entity.type
_entity.pdbx_description
1 polymer ?
#
loop_
_entity_poly.entity_id
_entity_poly.type
_entity_poly.pdbx_seq_one_letter_code
_entity_poly.pdbx_strand_id
1 'polypeptide(L)'
;GLDPKTTASLFAKAQCLGEKRIGDEDCFVLKVCADRAAVMERNEGPAEVMRHVLYGYFSQKSGLLIYLEDSHLTRVQTQEENEGGCTCAYWETTIGSCIGDYRDVDGVLIAHQGRSIATVFRFGELSMQHSRSRMEEFWSIDDVVFNVQGLSIDSFIPPADIFDR
;
A
#
# COMPACT_ATOMS: atom_id res chain seq x y z
N GLY A 1 0.04 1.05 13.88
CA GLY A 1 -0.11 2.51 13.73
C GLY A 1 0.93 3.01 12.75
N LEU A 2 0.63 4.09 12.02
CA LEU A 2 1.59 4.77 11.15
C LEU A 2 2.67 5.45 12.01
N ASP A 3 3.65 4.68 12.47
CA ASP A 3 4.83 5.22 13.14
C ASP A 3 5.61 6.09 12.14
N PRO A 4 5.90 7.35 12.48
CA PRO A 4 6.64 8.25 11.60
C PRO A 4 8.03 7.73 11.23
N LYS A 5 8.71 6.99 12.12
CA LYS A 5 10.05 6.46 11.83
C LYS A 5 10.03 5.36 10.78
N THR A 6 9.08 4.44 10.89
CA THR A 6 8.85 3.37 9.92
C THR A 6 8.43 3.95 8.58
N THR A 7 7.55 4.96 8.60
CA THR A 7 7.14 5.71 7.40
C THR A 7 8.33 6.40 6.74
N ALA A 8 9.16 7.12 7.49
CA ALA A 8 10.37 7.76 6.96
C ALA A 8 11.36 6.73 6.39
N SER A 9 11.52 5.58 7.07
CA SER A 9 12.41 4.50 6.63
C SER A 9 11.95 3.88 5.31
N LEU A 10 10.64 3.72 5.12
CA LEU A 10 10.04 3.24 3.87
C LEU A 10 10.40 4.14 2.68
N PHE A 11 10.45 5.46 2.89
CA PHE A 11 10.79 6.45 1.87
C PHE A 11 12.28 6.85 1.85
N ALA A 12 13.14 6.17 2.61
CA ALA A 12 14.55 6.56 2.73
C ALA A 12 15.33 6.51 1.40
N LYS A 13 14.91 5.66 0.46
CA LYS A 13 15.48 5.54 -0.90
C LYS A 13 14.51 6.04 -1.98
N ALA A 14 13.55 6.88 -1.61
CA ALA A 14 12.54 7.37 -2.53
C ALA A 14 13.11 8.34 -3.56
N GLN A 15 12.49 8.35 -4.74
CA GLN A 15 12.70 9.39 -5.73
C GLN A 15 11.79 10.58 -5.41
N CYS A 16 12.35 11.78 -5.28
CA CYS A 16 11.57 13.00 -5.21
C CYS A 16 11.02 13.35 -6.61
N LEU A 17 9.70 13.50 -6.72
CA LEU A 17 9.00 13.82 -7.98
C LEU A 17 8.63 15.30 -8.10
N GLY A 18 8.78 16.08 -7.03
CA GLY A 18 8.44 17.49 -6.98
C GLY A 18 7.37 17.79 -5.93
N GLU A 19 6.52 18.76 -6.22
CA GLU A 19 5.57 19.33 -5.26
C GLU A 19 4.13 19.25 -5.79
N LYS A 20 3.18 19.00 -4.89
CA LYS A 20 1.75 18.96 -5.21
C LYS A 20 0.94 19.39 -4.00
N ARG A 21 -0.10 20.19 -4.22
CA ARG A 21 -1.06 20.53 -3.18
C ARG A 21 -2.10 19.42 -3.02
N ILE A 22 -2.30 18.94 -1.80
CA ILE A 22 -3.29 17.94 -1.42
C ILE A 22 -4.25 18.58 -0.42
N GLY A 23 -5.49 18.82 -0.84
CA GLY A 23 -6.44 19.62 -0.05
C GLY A 23 -5.92 21.05 0.11
N ASP A 24 -5.68 21.46 1.35
CA ASP A 24 -5.13 22.74 1.77
C ASP A 24 -3.62 22.68 2.11
N GLU A 25 -2.99 21.52 2.03
CA GLU A 25 -1.57 21.32 2.36
C GLU A 25 -0.69 21.24 1.11
N ASP A 26 0.35 22.09 1.06
CA ASP A 26 1.43 21.97 0.07
C ASP A 26 2.36 20.82 0.48
N CYS A 27 2.57 19.85 -0.43
CA CYS A 27 3.32 18.63 -0.15
C CYS A 27 4.49 18.40 -1.10
N PHE A 28 5.55 17.76 -0.60
CA PHE A 28 6.55 17.07 -1.44
C PHE A 28 6.03 15.68 -1.80
N VAL A 29 6.28 15.25 -3.04
CA VAL A 29 5.87 13.94 -3.56
C VAL A 29 7.07 13.03 -3.65
N LEU A 30 7.06 11.95 -2.87
CA LEU A 30 8.10 10.92 -2.88
C LEU A 30 7.55 9.64 -3.48
N LYS A 31 8.35 8.97 -4.32
CA LYS A 31 7.99 7.70 -4.96
C LYS A 31 8.94 6.59 -4.55
N VAL A 32 8.39 5.45 -4.16
CA VAL A 32 9.14 4.22 -3.92
C VAL A 32 8.60 3.15 -4.86
N CYS A 33 9.49 2.49 -5.59
CA CYS A 33 9.16 1.29 -6.35
C CYS A 33 9.74 0.08 -5.63
N ALA A 34 8.96 -0.98 -5.47
CA ALA A 34 9.51 -2.27 -5.08
C ALA A 34 10.50 -2.75 -6.15
N ASP A 35 11.61 -3.33 -5.72
CA ASP A 35 12.56 -3.94 -6.65
C ASP A 35 11.99 -5.24 -7.25
N ARG A 36 12.63 -5.71 -8.32
CA ARG A 36 12.17 -6.89 -9.04
C ARG A 36 12.16 -8.14 -8.17
N ALA A 37 13.13 -8.31 -7.26
CA ALA A 37 13.22 -9.49 -6.42
C ALA A 37 12.05 -9.52 -5.42
N ALA A 38 11.79 -8.41 -4.73
CA ALA A 38 10.69 -8.24 -3.78
C ALA A 38 9.31 -8.42 -4.44
N VAL A 39 9.18 -8.04 -5.71
CA VAL A 39 7.96 -8.26 -6.50
C VAL A 39 7.81 -9.73 -6.88
N MET A 40 8.89 -10.39 -7.32
CA MET A 40 8.86 -11.82 -7.72
C MET A 40 8.57 -12.77 -6.56
N GLU A 41 9.02 -12.45 -5.34
CA GLU A 41 8.72 -13.24 -4.13
C GLU A 41 7.21 -13.30 -3.81
N ARG A 42 6.40 -12.39 -4.37
CA ARG A 42 4.95 -12.32 -4.18
C ARG A 42 4.15 -13.02 -5.28
N ASN A 43 4.83 -13.66 -6.24
CA ASN A 43 4.16 -14.45 -7.26
C ASN A 43 3.56 -15.71 -6.65
N GLU A 44 2.33 -16.04 -7.03
CA GLU A 44 1.62 -17.21 -6.50
C GLU A 44 0.83 -17.88 -7.63
N GLY A 45 1.13 -19.15 -7.90
CA GLY A 45 0.48 -19.92 -8.96
C GLY A 45 0.51 -19.18 -10.32
N PRO A 46 -0.66 -18.91 -10.94
CA PRO A 46 -0.74 -18.21 -12.23
C PRO A 46 -0.62 -16.68 -12.12
N ALA A 47 -0.52 -16.12 -10.91
CA ALA A 47 -0.46 -14.69 -10.66
C ALA A 47 0.99 -14.20 -10.52
N GLU A 48 1.36 -13.25 -11.37
CA GLU A 48 2.64 -12.56 -11.36
C GLU A 48 2.44 -11.11 -11.00
N VAL A 49 3.03 -10.67 -9.88
CA VAL A 49 3.10 -9.26 -9.54
C VAL A 49 4.09 -8.61 -10.51
N MET A 50 3.64 -7.60 -11.25
CA MET A 50 4.45 -6.89 -12.24
C MET A 50 5.05 -5.61 -11.69
N ARG A 51 4.33 -4.97 -10.76
CA ARG A 51 4.70 -3.66 -10.24
C ARG A 51 4.04 -3.43 -8.89
N HIS A 52 4.80 -2.84 -7.97
CA HIS A 52 4.29 -2.25 -6.75
C HIS A 52 4.97 -0.89 -6.56
N VAL A 53 4.18 0.18 -6.49
CA VAL A 53 4.65 1.56 -6.35
C VAL A 53 3.88 2.26 -5.26
N LEU A 54 4.62 2.96 -4.40
CA LEU A 54 4.07 3.83 -3.36
C LEU A 54 4.39 5.28 -3.71
N TYR A 55 3.42 6.16 -3.49
CA TYR A 55 3.60 7.61 -3.51
C TYR A 55 3.22 8.20 -2.15
N GLY A 56 4.17 8.84 -1.49
CA GLY A 56 3.96 9.55 -0.24
C GLY A 56 3.91 11.05 -0.48
N TYR A 57 2.89 11.71 0.08
CA TYR A 57 2.70 13.16 0.02
C TYR A 57 2.94 13.74 1.40
N PHE A 58 4.08 14.39 1.58
CA PHE A 58 4.53 14.90 2.88
C PHE A 58 4.36 16.41 2.93
N SER A 59 3.67 16.93 3.96
CA SER A 59 3.48 18.38 4.16
C SER A 59 4.84 19.08 4.18
N GLN A 60 5.00 20.12 3.36
CA GLN A 60 6.23 20.91 3.34
C GLN A 60 6.47 21.64 4.66
N LYS A 61 5.39 21.94 5.40
CA LYS A 61 5.44 22.68 6.67
C LYS A 61 5.83 21.79 7.85
N SER A 62 5.25 20.59 7.94
CA SER A 62 5.40 19.72 9.11
C SER A 62 6.25 18.46 8.86
N GLY A 63 6.44 18.08 7.59
CA GLY A 63 7.07 16.82 7.22
C GLY A 63 6.19 15.58 7.44
N LEU A 64 4.94 15.75 7.89
CA LEU A 64 4.00 14.65 8.14
C LEU A 64 3.40 14.12 6.85
N LEU A 65 3.09 12.82 6.80
CA LEU A 65 2.43 12.18 5.67
C LEU A 65 0.95 12.59 5.65
N ILE A 66 0.52 13.28 4.60
CA ILE A 66 -0.86 13.76 4.40
C ILE A 66 -1.67 12.77 3.57
N TYR A 67 -1.02 12.17 2.57
CA TYR A 67 -1.66 11.20 1.69
C TYR A 67 -0.67 10.12 1.27
N LEU A 68 -1.15 8.89 1.15
CA LEU A 68 -0.39 7.75 0.66
C LEU A 68 -1.19 7.10 -0.47
N GLU A 69 -0.54 6.92 -1.61
CA GLU A 69 -1.08 6.12 -2.71
C GLU A 69 -0.25 4.85 -2.85
N ASP A 70 -0.93 3.72 -2.87
CA ASP A 70 -0.35 2.40 -3.12
C ASP A 70 -0.95 1.81 -4.40
N SER A 71 -0.10 1.39 -5.34
CA SER A 71 -0.50 0.83 -6.63
C SER A 71 0.20 -0.50 -6.90
N HIS A 72 -0.61 -1.54 -7.11
CA HIS A 72 -0.19 -2.90 -7.43
C HIS A 72 -0.73 -3.30 -8.79
N LEU A 73 0.14 -3.81 -9.67
CA LEU A 73 -0.25 -4.41 -10.94
C LEU A 73 0.12 -5.87 -10.94
N THR A 74 -0.87 -6.73 -11.13
CA THR A 74 -0.73 -8.19 -11.19
C THR A 74 -1.24 -8.70 -12.53
N ARG A 75 -0.47 -9.58 -13.17
CA ARG A 75 -0.87 -10.33 -14.35
C ARG A 75 -1.25 -11.74 -13.94
N VAL A 76 -2.41 -12.21 -14.36
CA VAL A 76 -2.87 -13.57 -14.14
C VAL A 76 -3.00 -14.27 -15.48
N GLN A 77 -2.30 -15.39 -15.64
CA GLN A 77 -2.44 -16.24 -16.83
C GLN A 77 -3.69 -17.11 -16.68
N THR A 78 -4.54 -17.14 -17.71
CA THR A 78 -5.73 -17.98 -17.77
C THR A 78 -5.56 -19.02 -18.87
N GLN A 79 -5.63 -20.31 -18.52
CA GLN A 79 -5.73 -21.40 -19.48
C GLN A 79 -7.19 -21.50 -19.93
N GLU A 80 -7.45 -21.27 -21.22
CA GLU A 80 -8.75 -21.59 -21.80
C GLU A 80 -8.78 -23.08 -22.16
N GLU A 81 -9.61 -23.84 -21.45
CA GLU A 81 -9.65 -25.31 -21.51
C GLU A 81 -10.02 -25.88 -22.90
N ASN A 82 -10.49 -25.07 -23.85
CA ASN A 82 -11.09 -25.55 -25.09
C ASN A 82 -10.41 -25.12 -26.41
N GLU A 83 -9.48 -24.16 -26.45
CA GLU A 83 -8.92 -23.65 -27.73
C GLU A 83 -7.39 -23.55 -27.81
N GLY A 84 -6.63 -23.99 -26.79
CA GLY A 84 -5.16 -23.98 -26.85
C GLY A 84 -4.53 -22.57 -26.87
N GLY A 85 -5.32 -21.52 -26.65
CA GLY A 85 -4.88 -20.15 -26.44
C GLY A 85 -4.60 -19.87 -24.96
N CYS A 86 -3.50 -19.18 -24.67
CA CYS A 86 -3.22 -18.61 -23.36
C CYS A 86 -3.66 -17.15 -23.37
N THR A 87 -4.69 -16.80 -22.59
CA THR A 87 -5.08 -15.40 -22.41
C THR A 87 -4.52 -14.86 -21.10
N CYS A 88 -4.40 -13.53 -20.99
CA CYS A 88 -3.94 -12.88 -19.77
C CYS A 88 -4.93 -11.82 -19.30
N ALA A 89 -5.15 -11.78 -17.99
CA ALA A 89 -5.90 -10.73 -17.31
C ALA A 89 -4.95 -9.91 -16.43
N TYR A 90 -5.13 -8.60 -16.42
CA TYR A 90 -4.41 -7.66 -15.59
C TYR A 90 -5.33 -7.13 -14.51
N TRP A 91 -4.77 -7.01 -13.30
CA TRP A 91 -5.44 -6.47 -12.14
C TRP A 91 -4.59 -5.34 -11.59
N GLU A 92 -5.14 -4.13 -11.61
CA GLU A 92 -4.57 -2.97 -10.96
C GLU A 92 -5.36 -2.68 -9.69
N THR A 93 -4.67 -2.71 -8.54
CA THR A 93 -5.23 -2.29 -7.26
C THR A 93 -4.57 -0.98 -6.87
N THR A 94 -5.38 0.06 -6.68
CA THR A 94 -4.91 1.36 -6.19
C THR A 94 -5.60 1.69 -4.87
N ILE A 95 -4.83 1.98 -3.84
CA ILE A 95 -5.31 2.36 -2.51
C ILE A 95 -4.82 3.77 -2.22
N GLY A 96 -5.74 4.72 -2.14
CA GLY A 96 -5.47 6.10 -1.76
C GLY A 96 -5.92 6.36 -0.33
N SER A 97 -5.01 6.76 0.56
CA SER A 97 -5.29 6.96 1.99
C SER A 97 -4.94 8.39 2.41
N CYS A 98 -5.93 9.16 2.86
CA CYS A 98 -5.66 10.43 3.55
C CYS A 98 -5.46 10.16 5.04
N ILE A 99 -4.47 10.83 5.62
CA ILE A 99 -3.99 10.58 6.98
C ILE A 99 -4.06 11.90 7.74
N GLY A 100 -4.61 11.87 8.94
CA GLY A 100 -4.79 13.07 9.73
C GLY A 100 -4.95 12.79 11.22
N ASP A 101 -5.35 13.84 11.94
CA ASP A 101 -5.46 13.83 13.41
C ASP A 101 -4.16 13.34 14.06
N TYR A 102 -3.06 14.02 13.71
CA TYR A 102 -1.77 13.76 14.31
C TYR A 102 -1.77 14.31 15.74
N ARG A 103 -1.60 13.42 16.72
CA ARG A 103 -1.55 13.75 18.14
C ARG A 103 -0.20 13.35 18.71
N ASP A 104 0.29 14.13 19.67
CA ASP A 104 1.51 13.78 20.40
C ASP A 104 1.22 12.61 21.34
N VAL A 105 2.00 11.53 21.17
CA VAL A 105 2.02 10.37 22.04
C VAL A 105 3.48 10.14 22.41
N ASP A 106 3.82 10.43 23.66
CA ASP A 106 5.19 10.33 24.20
C ASP A 106 6.25 11.07 23.34
N GLY A 107 5.92 12.25 22.82
CA GLY A 107 6.83 13.06 22.00
C GLY A 107 6.91 12.65 20.52
N VAL A 108 6.04 11.74 20.07
CA VAL A 108 5.92 11.32 18.66
C VAL A 108 4.52 11.66 18.15
N LEU A 109 4.45 12.35 17.00
CA LEU A 109 3.17 12.65 16.35
C LEU A 109 2.63 11.42 15.61
N ILE A 110 1.54 10.84 16.10
CA ILE A 110 0.90 9.66 15.52
C ILE A 110 -0.46 10.04 14.93
N ALA A 111 -0.73 9.59 13.70
CA ALA A 111 -2.04 9.77 13.08
C ALA A 111 -3.10 8.91 13.75
N HIS A 112 -4.20 9.52 14.17
CA HIS A 112 -5.32 8.84 14.84
C HIS A 112 -6.53 8.66 13.93
N GLN A 113 -6.53 9.20 12.71
CA GLN A 113 -7.61 8.94 11.78
C GLN A 113 -7.17 8.98 10.33
N GLY A 114 -7.98 8.37 9.48
CA GLY A 114 -7.85 8.53 8.05
C GLY A 114 -9.01 7.94 7.28
N ARG A 115 -8.90 8.07 5.96
CA ARG A 115 -9.87 7.52 5.02
C ARG A 115 -9.12 6.93 3.86
N SER A 116 -9.45 5.68 3.55
CA SER A 116 -8.81 4.89 2.51
C SER A 116 -9.82 4.51 1.45
N ILE A 117 -9.44 4.69 0.19
CA ILE A 117 -10.25 4.31 -0.97
C ILE A 117 -9.44 3.31 -1.78
N ALA A 118 -9.90 2.07 -1.79
CA ALA A 118 -9.33 1.00 -2.61
C ALA A 118 -10.13 0.86 -3.91
N THR A 119 -9.45 0.82 -5.04
CA THR A 119 -10.02 0.55 -6.35
C THR A 119 -9.32 -0.64 -6.96
N VAL A 120 -10.08 -1.68 -7.32
CA VAL A 120 -9.59 -2.84 -8.07
C VAL A 120 -10.13 -2.72 -9.49
N PHE A 121 -9.23 -2.66 -10.46
CA PHE A 121 -9.54 -2.56 -11.88
C PHE A 121 -8.97 -3.76 -12.62
N ARG A 122 -9.85 -4.52 -13.26
CA ARG A 122 -9.48 -5.65 -14.12
C ARG A 122 -9.55 -5.24 -15.58
N PHE A 123 -8.52 -5.54 -16.35
CA PHE A 123 -8.48 -5.33 -17.80
C PHE A 123 -7.73 -6.46 -18.51
N GLY A 124 -7.89 -6.61 -19.83
CA GLY A 124 -7.31 -7.73 -20.57
C GLY A 124 -7.38 -7.56 -22.08
N GLU A 125 -6.79 -8.48 -22.81
CA GLU A 125 -6.63 -8.42 -24.27
C GLU A 125 -7.97 -8.50 -25.02
N LEU A 126 -8.95 -9.20 -24.44
CA LEU A 126 -10.33 -9.26 -24.94
C LEU A 126 -11.20 -8.25 -24.19
N SER A 127 -11.65 -7.22 -24.91
CA SER A 127 -12.29 -5.99 -24.40
C SER A 127 -13.63 -6.15 -23.64
N MET A 128 -14.15 -7.37 -23.53
CA MET A 128 -15.48 -7.64 -22.96
C MET A 128 -15.50 -7.90 -21.44
N GLN A 129 -14.37 -7.78 -20.74
CA GLN A 129 -14.28 -8.13 -19.31
C GLN A 129 -13.60 -7.06 -18.45
N HIS A 130 -13.77 -5.78 -18.76
CA HIS A 130 -13.34 -4.72 -17.86
C HIS A 130 -14.30 -4.62 -16.67
N SER A 131 -13.77 -4.74 -15.46
CA SER A 131 -14.55 -4.55 -14.23
C SER A 131 -13.80 -3.62 -13.28
N ARG A 132 -14.54 -2.72 -12.62
CA ARG A 132 -13.99 -1.83 -11.60
C ARG A 132 -14.82 -1.97 -10.34
N SER A 133 -14.16 -2.30 -9.24
CA SER A 133 -14.74 -2.31 -7.91
C SER A 133 -14.06 -1.27 -7.04
N ARG A 134 -14.83 -0.61 -6.17
CA ARG A 134 -14.34 0.42 -5.27
C ARG A 134 -14.86 0.16 -3.86
N MET A 135 -13.98 0.26 -2.89
CA MET A 135 -14.27 0.20 -1.45
C MET A 135 -13.75 1.46 -0.78
N GLU A 136 -14.48 1.96 0.20
CA GLU A 136 -14.11 3.11 1.01
C GLU A 136 -14.16 2.71 2.49
N GLU A 137 -13.13 3.08 3.23
CA GLU A 137 -12.96 2.81 4.65
C GLU A 137 -12.61 4.11 5.37
N PHE A 138 -13.20 4.32 6.54
CA PHE A 138 -12.79 5.32 7.51
C PHE A 138 -12.24 4.58 8.71
N TRP A 139 -11.06 4.98 9.16
CA TRP A 139 -10.42 4.38 10.32
C TRP A 139 -10.12 5.46 11.36
N SER A 140 -10.26 5.08 12.62
CA SER A 140 -9.88 5.86 13.79
C SER A 140 -9.13 4.98 14.77
N ILE A 141 -8.18 5.59 15.48
CA ILE A 141 -7.39 4.96 16.55
C ILE A 141 -7.70 5.73 17.82
N ASP A 142 -8.24 5.03 18.82
CA ASP A 142 -8.61 5.67 20.08
C ASP A 142 -7.39 5.83 20.99
N ASP A 143 -6.64 4.75 21.18
CA ASP A 143 -5.50 4.70 22.09
C ASP A 143 -4.23 4.16 21.41
N VAL A 144 -3.11 4.81 21.71
CA VAL A 144 -1.77 4.39 21.29
C VAL A 144 -0.88 4.31 22.53
N VAL A 145 -0.25 3.16 22.74
CA VAL A 145 0.67 2.93 23.86
C VAL A 145 1.95 2.29 23.32
N PHE A 146 3.10 2.81 23.74
CA PHE A 146 4.40 2.22 23.43
C PHE A 146 4.85 1.25 24.53
N ASN A 147 5.64 0.25 24.14
CA ASN A 147 6.27 -0.70 25.08
C ASN A 147 5.28 -1.38 26.05
N VAL A 148 4.13 -1.80 25.52
CA VAL A 148 3.07 -2.44 26.29
C VAL A 148 3.62 -3.64 27.07
N GLN A 149 3.52 -3.59 28.39
CA GLN A 149 3.98 -4.66 29.27
C GLN A 149 3.19 -5.95 29.01
N GLY A 150 3.90 -7.08 28.92
CA GLY A 150 3.29 -8.38 28.67
C GLY A 150 3.21 -8.79 27.20
N LEU A 151 3.55 -7.90 26.26
CA LEU A 151 3.84 -8.32 24.88
C LEU A 151 5.21 -8.99 24.84
N SER A 152 5.26 -10.20 24.27
CA SER A 152 6.49 -10.97 24.05
C SER A 152 6.58 -11.41 22.60
N ILE A 153 7.70 -12.02 22.21
CA ILE A 153 7.86 -12.53 20.83
C ILE A 153 6.81 -13.58 20.48
N ASP A 154 6.31 -14.32 21.47
CA ASP A 154 5.26 -15.33 21.30
C ASP A 154 3.90 -14.71 20.94
N SER A 155 3.73 -13.40 21.14
CA SER A 155 2.55 -12.65 20.70
C SER A 155 2.52 -12.40 19.17
N PHE A 156 3.65 -12.59 18.48
CA PHE A 156 3.80 -12.33 17.05
C PHE A 156 3.96 -13.65 16.30
N ILE A 157 2.83 -14.32 16.06
CA ILE A 157 2.80 -15.62 15.39
C ILE A 157 2.97 -15.40 13.87
N PRO A 158 3.98 -16.01 13.22
CA PRO A 158 4.12 -15.92 11.77
C PRO A 158 2.95 -16.59 11.04
N PRO A 159 2.69 -16.23 9.76
CA PRO A 159 1.76 -16.98 8.93
C PRO A 159 2.05 -18.48 8.95
N ALA A 160 0.99 -19.31 8.95
CA ALA A 160 1.11 -20.76 9.08
C ALA A 160 2.04 -21.39 8.03
N ASP A 161 2.08 -20.79 6.84
CA ASP A 161 2.77 -21.31 5.65
C ASP A 161 4.31 -21.15 5.71
N ILE A 162 4.87 -20.57 6.78
CA ILE A 162 6.33 -20.43 6.95
C ILE A 162 6.99 -21.74 7.41
N PHE A 163 6.23 -22.67 7.99
CA PHE A 163 6.79 -23.89 8.61
C PHE A 163 6.80 -25.14 7.71
N ASP A 164 6.23 -25.09 6.50
CA ASP A 164 6.14 -26.23 5.57
C ASP A 164 7.28 -26.29 4.53
N ARG A 165 8.52 -25.93 4.92
CA ARG A 165 9.72 -26.08 4.06
C ARG A 165 10.61 -27.26 4.45
#